data_AF-A0A966UIC0-F1
#
_entry.id   AF-A0A966UIC0-F1
#
_cell.length_a   1.000
_cell.length_b   1.000
_cell.length_c   1.000
_cell.angle_alpha   90.00
_cell.angle_beta   90.00
_cell.angle_gamma   90.00
#
_symmetry.space_group_name_H-M   'P 1'
#
loop_
_entity.id
_entity.type
_entity.pdbx_description
1 polymer ?
#
loop_
_entity_poly.entity_id
_entity_poly.type
_entity_poly.pdbx_seq_one_letter_code
_entity_poly.pdbx_strand_id
1 'polypeptide(L)'
;SLKDGVVNADTISEMSADSVTSKVELVKQTAGSRMSNIELNIRTFLVNIRDSADEAINGTANMFKVAPEMVANSPFALMGPPAKIAEDLLARREQWGFSYVIVGGEDVNSFAPVIKLLAGK
;
A
#
# COMPACT_ATOMS: atom_id res chain seq x y z
N SER A 1 -4.14 -12.73 11.40
CA SER A 1 -3.94 -14.19 11.28
C SER A 1 -4.94 -14.75 10.28
N LEU A 2 -4.51 -15.27 9.11
CA LEU A 2 -5.41 -15.89 8.12
C LEU A 2 -5.98 -17.26 8.58
N LYS A 3 -5.61 -17.73 9.78
CA LYS A 3 -6.01 -19.04 10.32
C LYS A 3 -7.53 -19.20 10.39
N ASP A 4 -8.25 -18.10 10.59
CA ASP A 4 -9.70 -18.12 10.78
C ASP A 4 -10.47 -18.02 9.46
N GLY A 5 -9.77 -17.81 8.33
CA GLY A 5 -10.39 -17.67 7.00
C GLY A 5 -11.29 -16.45 6.83
N VAL A 6 -11.23 -15.48 7.74
CA VAL A 6 -12.07 -14.27 7.75
C VAL A 6 -11.22 -13.00 7.82
N VAL A 7 -11.68 -11.93 7.16
CA VAL A 7 -11.10 -10.59 7.34
C VAL A 7 -11.68 -9.99 8.60
N ASN A 8 -10.86 -9.86 9.64
CA ASN A 8 -11.20 -9.30 10.94
C ASN A 8 -10.18 -8.21 11.35
N ALA A 9 -10.38 -7.61 12.53
CA ALA A 9 -9.49 -6.56 13.04
C ALA A 9 -8.01 -6.99 13.10
N ASP A 10 -7.75 -8.25 13.50
CA ASP A 10 -6.39 -8.82 13.52
C ASP A 10 -5.80 -9.04 12.11
N THR A 11 -6.64 -9.13 11.09
CA THR A 11 -6.19 -9.18 9.70
C THR A 11 -5.86 -7.77 9.20
N ILE A 12 -6.67 -6.79 9.62
CA ILE A 12 -6.45 -5.39 9.26
C ILE A 12 -5.21 -4.81 9.96
N SER A 13 -4.92 -5.16 11.21
CA SER A 13 -3.71 -4.69 11.91
C SER A 13 -2.41 -5.17 11.23
N GLU A 14 -2.45 -6.33 10.58
CA GLU A 14 -1.36 -6.87 9.76
C GLU A 14 -1.11 -6.08 8.47
N MET A 15 -1.98 -5.13 8.13
CA MET A 15 -1.81 -4.23 6.99
C MET A 15 -1.12 -2.90 7.36
N SER A 16 -0.78 -2.70 8.64
CA SER A 16 -0.06 -1.51 9.12
C SER A 16 1.34 -1.39 8.53
N ALA A 17 1.84 -0.14 8.47
CA ALA A 17 3.20 0.15 8.03
C ALA A 17 4.27 -0.60 8.84
N ASP A 18 4.11 -0.69 10.17
CA ASP A 18 5.04 -1.39 11.05
C ASP A 18 5.05 -2.90 10.78
N SER A 19 3.86 -3.51 10.67
CA SER A 19 3.74 -4.94 10.33
C SER A 19 4.39 -5.24 8.97
N VAL A 20 4.18 -4.39 7.97
CA VAL A 20 4.81 -4.55 6.65
C VAL A 20 6.32 -4.35 6.72
N THR A 21 6.80 -3.38 7.50
CA THR A 21 8.23 -3.18 7.73
C THR A 21 8.87 -4.43 8.30
N SER A 22 8.31 -5.02 9.36
CA SER A 22 8.82 -6.26 9.93
C SER A 22 8.80 -7.43 8.95
N LYS A 23 7.77 -7.53 8.09
CA LYS A 23 7.69 -8.56 7.04
C LYS A 23 8.78 -8.38 5.98
N VAL A 24 9.00 -7.15 5.54
CA VAL A 24 10.04 -6.83 4.55
C VAL A 24 11.44 -7.11 5.12
N GLU A 25 11.69 -6.74 6.38
CA GLU A 25 12.94 -7.04 7.08
C GLU A 25 13.19 -8.54 7.19
N LEU A 26 12.18 -9.31 7.57
CA LEU A 26 12.27 -10.77 7.62
C LEU A 26 12.60 -11.37 6.25
N VAL A 27 11.97 -10.89 5.18
CA VAL A 27 12.26 -11.31 3.80
C VAL A 27 13.70 -10.99 3.44
N LYS A 28 14.16 -9.75 3.69
CA LYS A 28 15.55 -9.33 3.42
C LYS A 28 16.56 -10.21 4.17
N GLN A 29 16.34 -10.46 5.45
CA GLN A 29 17.19 -11.31 6.28
C GLN A 29 17.25 -12.75 5.76
N THR A 30 16.09 -13.33 5.43
CA THR A 30 15.98 -14.73 4.99
C THR A 30 16.47 -14.92 3.55
N ALA A 31 16.29 -13.92 2.69
CA ALA A 31 16.77 -13.94 1.32
C ALA A 31 18.30 -13.85 1.24
N GLY A 32 18.92 -13.02 2.10
CA GLY A 32 20.36 -12.78 2.09
C GLY A 32 20.83 -12.28 0.73
N SER A 33 21.87 -12.90 0.17
CA SER A 33 22.42 -12.53 -1.15
C SER A 33 21.43 -12.69 -2.31
N ARG A 34 20.36 -13.48 -2.15
CA ARG A 34 19.34 -13.64 -3.20
C ARG A 34 18.43 -12.43 -3.33
N MET A 35 18.44 -11.51 -2.37
CA MET A 35 17.54 -10.35 -2.37
C MET A 35 17.66 -9.51 -3.64
N SER A 36 18.86 -9.39 -4.23
CA SER A 36 19.07 -8.67 -5.48
C SER A 36 18.38 -9.30 -6.70
N ASN A 37 17.96 -10.57 -6.59
CA ASN A 37 17.24 -11.29 -7.64
C ASN A 37 15.73 -11.40 -7.35
N ILE A 38 15.24 -10.75 -6.28
CA ILE A 38 13.83 -10.78 -5.89
C ILE A 38 13.22 -9.41 -6.11
N GLU A 39 12.26 -9.34 -7.03
CA GLU A 39 11.39 -8.18 -7.14
C GLU A 39 10.23 -8.31 -6.15
N LEU A 40 10.07 -7.32 -5.28
CA LEU A 40 8.94 -7.26 -4.36
C LEU A 40 7.74 -6.60 -5.04
N ASN A 41 6.60 -7.28 -4.96
CA ASN A 41 5.32 -6.72 -5.35
C ASN A 41 4.43 -6.43 -4.14
N ILE A 42 3.53 -5.46 -4.32
CA ILE A 42 2.44 -5.19 -3.39
C ILE A 42 1.13 -5.06 -4.16
N ARG A 43 0.10 -5.78 -3.71
CA ARG A 43 -1.27 -5.58 -4.18
C ARG A 43 -1.96 -4.55 -3.32
N THR A 44 -2.36 -3.44 -3.93
CA THR A 44 -3.17 -2.41 -3.27
C THR A 44 -4.64 -2.79 -3.40
N PHE A 45 -5.35 -2.82 -2.27
CA PHE A 45 -6.75 -3.22 -2.20
C PHE A 45 -7.68 -2.01 -2.10
N LEU A 46 -7.15 -0.89 -1.61
CA LEU A 46 -7.90 0.31 -1.28
C LEU A 46 -7.39 1.44 -2.15
N VAL A 47 -7.83 1.47 -3.41
CA VAL A 47 -7.47 2.51 -4.38
C VAL A 47 -8.62 3.51 -4.46
N ASN A 48 -8.32 4.78 -4.21
CA ASN A 48 -9.32 5.84 -4.21
C ASN A 48 -8.70 7.16 -4.68
N ILE A 49 -8.77 7.42 -5.99
CA ILE A 49 -8.25 8.64 -6.60
C ILE A 49 -9.29 9.76 -6.44
N ARG A 50 -8.93 10.84 -5.74
CA ARG A 50 -9.84 11.98 -5.44
C ARG A 50 -9.07 13.25 -5.04
N ASP A 51 -9.76 14.37 -4.89
CA ASP A 51 -9.12 15.66 -4.59
C ASP A 51 -8.56 15.79 -3.16
N SER A 52 -9.02 14.97 -2.21
CA SER A 52 -8.49 14.93 -0.84
C SER A 52 -8.47 13.50 -0.30
N ALA A 53 -7.39 13.13 0.39
CA ALA A 53 -7.25 11.81 1.00
C ALA A 53 -8.13 11.64 2.25
N ASP A 54 -8.40 12.73 2.98
CA ASP A 54 -8.92 12.69 4.36
C ASP A 54 -10.26 11.99 4.45
N GLU A 55 -11.21 12.27 3.55
CA GLU A 55 -12.53 11.66 3.59
C GLU A 55 -12.46 10.15 3.33
N ALA A 56 -11.63 9.72 2.37
CA ALA A 56 -11.44 8.31 2.06
C ALA A 56 -10.74 7.55 3.19
N ILE A 57 -9.70 8.16 3.77
CA ILE A 57 -8.96 7.62 4.91
C ILE A 57 -9.89 7.46 6.11
N ASN A 58 -10.61 8.50 6.50
CA ASN A 58 -11.52 8.47 7.65
C ASN A 58 -12.68 7.49 7.44
N GLY A 59 -13.28 7.46 6.24
CA GLY A 59 -14.33 6.50 5.90
C GLY A 59 -13.86 5.04 6.01
N THR A 60 -12.67 4.75 5.46
CA THR A 60 -12.06 3.42 5.54
C THR A 60 -11.69 3.04 6.97
N ALA A 61 -11.10 3.97 7.72
CA ALA A 61 -10.73 3.77 9.12
C ALA A 61 -11.95 3.44 9.98
N ASN A 62 -13.06 4.16 9.78
CA ASN A 62 -14.34 3.87 10.45
C ASN A 62 -14.89 2.49 10.06
N MET A 63 -14.86 2.13 8.77
CA MET A 63 -15.32 0.84 8.28
C MET A 63 -14.56 -0.33 8.93
N PHE A 64 -13.23 -0.20 9.07
CA PHE A 64 -12.39 -1.22 9.68
C PHE A 64 -12.20 -1.08 11.19
N LYS A 65 -12.75 -0.02 11.81
CA LYS A 65 -12.61 0.30 13.24
C LYS A 65 -11.14 0.43 13.68
N VAL A 66 -10.35 1.17 12.90
CA VAL A 66 -8.92 1.43 13.14
C VAL A 66 -8.62 2.91 13.15
N ALA A 67 -7.41 3.30 13.57
CA ALA A 67 -6.96 4.68 13.50
C ALA A 67 -6.78 5.13 12.03
N PRO A 68 -7.17 6.37 11.66
CA PRO A 68 -6.90 6.96 10.33
C PRO A 68 -5.44 6.85 9.91
N GLU A 69 -4.52 7.09 10.83
CA GLU A 69 -3.07 6.98 10.64
C GLU A 69 -2.62 5.61 10.11
N MET A 70 -3.31 4.53 10.54
CA MET A 70 -2.98 3.19 10.08
C MET A 70 -3.32 3.04 8.60
N VAL A 71 -4.48 3.53 8.18
CA VAL A 71 -4.91 3.49 6.77
C VAL A 71 -4.02 4.39 5.91
N ALA A 72 -3.73 5.61 6.38
CA ALA A 72 -2.93 6.59 5.67
C ALA A 72 -1.52 6.06 5.33
N ASN A 73 -0.91 5.33 6.27
CA ASN A 73 0.45 4.82 6.13
C ASN A 73 0.52 3.39 5.57
N SER A 74 -0.62 2.71 5.38
CA SER A 74 -0.65 1.35 4.86
C SER A 74 -0.23 1.30 3.38
N PRO A 75 0.71 0.41 2.98
CA PRO A 75 1.06 0.24 1.57
C PRO A 75 -0.10 -0.33 0.73
N PHE A 76 -1.10 -0.90 1.37
CA PHE A 76 -2.29 -1.49 0.72
C PHE A 76 -3.34 -0.42 0.34
N ALA A 77 -3.15 0.82 0.79
CA ALA A 77 -4.01 1.97 0.53
C ALA A 77 -3.30 3.02 -0.35
N LEU A 78 -3.99 3.45 -1.41
CA LEU A 78 -3.62 4.55 -2.28
C LEU A 78 -4.80 5.50 -2.37
N MET A 79 -4.78 6.57 -1.57
CA MET A 79 -5.93 7.45 -1.37
C MET A 79 -5.53 8.91 -1.52
N GLY A 80 -6.31 9.66 -2.31
CA GLY A 80 -6.15 11.10 -2.48
C GLY A 80 -5.68 11.52 -3.88
N PRO A 81 -5.10 12.73 -4.01
CA PRO A 81 -4.73 13.30 -5.29
C PRO A 81 -3.66 12.46 -6.00
N PRO A 82 -3.65 12.43 -7.34
CA PRO A 82 -2.64 11.68 -8.10
C PRO A 82 -1.19 12.02 -7.73
N ALA A 83 -0.89 13.29 -7.45
CA ALA A 83 0.43 13.74 -7.04
C ALA A 83 0.87 13.12 -5.71
N LYS A 84 -0.01 13.16 -4.69
CA LYS A 84 0.24 12.55 -3.39
C LYS A 84 0.47 11.04 -3.54
N ILE A 85 -0.37 10.36 -4.32
CA ILE A 85 -0.23 8.92 -4.53
C ILE A 85 1.10 8.59 -5.24
N ALA A 86 1.51 9.38 -6.22
CA ALA A 86 2.81 9.21 -6.86
C ALA A 86 3.97 9.40 -5.86
N GLU A 87 3.90 10.41 -4.99
CA GLU A 87 4.88 10.63 -3.91
C GLU A 87 4.91 9.46 -2.91
N ASP A 88 3.74 9.00 -2.45
CA ASP A 88 3.62 7.85 -1.56
C ASP A 88 4.28 6.62 -2.19
N LEU A 89 4.06 6.34 -3.47
CA LEU A 89 4.65 5.20 -4.16
C LEU A 89 6.18 5.29 -4.25
N LEU A 90 6.72 6.48 -4.52
CA LEU A 90 8.16 6.71 -4.54
C LEU A 90 8.78 6.52 -3.14
N ALA A 91 8.17 7.13 -2.10
CA ALA A 91 8.62 6.96 -0.72
C ALA A 91 8.57 5.49 -0.27
N ARG A 92 7.54 4.74 -0.67
CA ARG A 92 7.40 3.31 -0.37
C ARG A 92 8.42 2.45 -1.12
N ARG A 93 8.81 2.85 -2.33
CA ARG A 93 9.91 2.21 -3.07
C ARG A 93 11.23 2.40 -2.33
N GLU A 94 11.50 3.59 -1.80
CA GLU A 94 12.70 3.86 -0.99
C GLU A 94 12.67 3.10 0.33
N GLN A 95 11.55 3.13 1.06
CA GLN A 95 11.41 2.52 2.38
C GLN A 95 11.41 0.98 2.32
N TRP A 96 10.58 0.39 1.46
CA TRP A 96 10.35 -1.06 1.44
C TRP A 96 10.94 -1.78 0.22
N GLY A 97 11.22 -1.07 -0.87
CA GLY A 97 11.71 -1.68 -2.12
C GLY A 97 10.59 -2.19 -3.02
N PHE A 98 9.34 -1.77 -2.83
CA PHE A 98 8.23 -2.15 -3.71
C PHE A 98 8.38 -1.45 -5.08
N SER A 99 8.84 -2.18 -6.09
CA SER A 99 8.92 -1.70 -7.48
C SER A 99 7.77 -2.17 -8.36
N TYR A 100 7.06 -3.22 -7.94
CA TYR A 100 5.87 -3.74 -8.62
C TYR A 100 4.63 -3.45 -7.79
N VAL A 101 3.76 -2.58 -8.27
CA VAL A 101 2.49 -2.23 -7.61
C VAL A 101 1.31 -2.71 -8.44
N ILE A 102 0.38 -3.45 -7.81
CA ILE A 102 -0.83 -3.98 -8.45
C ILE A 102 -2.04 -3.17 -7.95
N VAL A 103 -2.86 -2.69 -8.88
CA VAL A 103 -4.18 -2.07 -8.65
C VAL A 103 -5.30 -2.95 -9.22
N GLY A 104 -6.55 -2.71 -8.83
CA GLY A 104 -7.72 -3.41 -9.37
C GLY A 104 -7.90 -3.14 -10.87
N GLY A 105 -8.55 -4.08 -11.58
CA GLY A 105 -8.86 -3.89 -13.00
C GLY A 105 -9.85 -2.74 -13.23
N GLU A 106 -10.75 -2.56 -12.27
CA GLU A 106 -11.69 -1.46 -12.15
C GLU A 106 -11.00 -0.10 -11.97
N ASP A 107 -9.78 -0.07 -11.43
CA ASP A 107 -9.05 1.16 -11.11
C ASP A 107 -8.14 1.64 -12.25
N VAL A 108 -7.92 0.83 -13.29
CA VAL A 108 -6.92 1.11 -14.34
C VAL A 108 -7.10 2.51 -14.95
N ASN A 109 -8.34 2.88 -15.27
CA ASN A 109 -8.63 4.19 -15.89
C ASN A 109 -8.47 5.34 -14.90
N SER A 110 -8.95 5.18 -13.65
CA SER A 110 -8.85 6.24 -12.64
C SER A 110 -7.39 6.45 -12.19
N PHE A 111 -6.55 5.42 -12.29
CA PHE A 111 -5.14 5.46 -11.93
C PHE A 111 -4.23 6.11 -12.98
N ALA A 112 -4.70 6.29 -14.23
CA ALA A 112 -3.90 6.84 -15.32
C ALA A 112 -3.17 8.18 -15.01
N PRO A 113 -3.76 9.15 -14.29
CA PRO A 113 -3.07 10.38 -13.90
C PRO A 113 -1.85 10.15 -13.01
N VAL A 114 -1.87 9.12 -12.14
CA VAL A 114 -0.71 8.74 -11.30
C VAL A 114 0.42 8.23 -12.18
N ILE A 115 0.11 7.37 -13.15
CA ILE A 115 1.09 6.83 -14.11
C ILE A 115 1.77 7.96 -14.89
N LYS A 116 1.00 8.97 -15.34
CA LYS A 116 1.55 10.13 -16.05
C LYS A 116 2.61 10.89 -15.21
N LEU A 117 2.44 10.95 -13.90
CA LEU A 117 3.35 11.63 -12.98
C LEU A 117 4.61 10.80 -12.66
N LEU A 118 4.49 9.48 -12.72
CA LEU A 118 5.59 8.53 -12.49
C LEU A 118 6.38 8.22 -13.77
N ALA A 119 5.81 8.49 -14.95
CA ALA A 119 6.47 8.23 -16.23
C ALA A 119 7.85 8.93 -16.29
N GLY A 120 8.91 8.14 -16.43
CA GLY A 120 10.29 8.63 -16.50
C GLY A 120 10.99 8.82 -15.15
N LYS A 121 10.39 8.34 -14.05
CA LYS A 121 11.00 8.32 -12.70
C LYS A 121 11.41 6.90 -12.26
#